data_AF-A0A416D9C0-F1
#
_entry.id   AF-A0A416D9C0-F1
#
_cell.length_a   1.000
_cell.length_b   1.000
_cell.length_c   1.000
_cell.angle_alpha   90.00
_cell.angle_beta   90.00
_cell.angle_gamma   90.00
#
_symmetry.space_group_name_H-M   'P 1'
#
loop_
_entity.id
_entity.type
_entity.pdbx_description
1 polymer ?
#
loop_
_entity_poly.entity_id
_entity_poly.type
_entity_poly.pdbx_seq_one_letter_code
_entity_poly.pdbx_strand_id
1 'polypeptide(L)'
;MKIFFSMTPLQAPGSLQKYVYHAVDNPVLQMDEGTAFPIITALHAFAKPQEEVRIIAIQTDIENCRENLKKFEKEVKEMSEKIGFTYPRGIEVVSAPADAGVRSNIEAFQRLIEMVHDNDEMYACMTYGVKPLSQIMIMAIQYAYRLLDNASISCLVYGRIDRKDREVKGAYVNDMTALIQLDEITRLLAANKVKNPRAVIEQIISES
;
A
#
# COMPACT_ATOMS: atom_id res chain seq x y z
N MET A 1 0.17 14.56 6.78
CA MET A 1 1.25 14.43 5.76
C MET A 1 0.89 13.30 4.81
N LYS A 2 1.33 13.27 3.54
CA LYS A 2 1.13 12.09 2.69
C LYS A 2 2.16 11.01 3.00
N ILE A 3 1.68 9.78 3.25
CA ILE A 3 2.53 8.64 3.62
C ILE A 3 2.26 7.47 2.68
N PHE A 4 3.31 6.94 2.06
CA PHE A 4 3.26 5.82 1.13
C PHE A 4 3.92 4.57 1.72
N PHE A 5 3.13 3.53 1.99
CA PHE A 5 3.59 2.24 2.50
C PHE A 5 3.78 1.24 1.36
N SER A 6 4.92 0.57 1.33
CA SER A 6 5.18 -0.53 0.39
C SER A 6 5.98 -1.63 1.05
N MET A 7 5.68 -2.88 0.68
CA MET A 7 6.47 -4.02 1.12
C MET A 7 7.64 -4.25 0.18
N THR A 8 8.80 -4.61 0.71
CA THR A 8 9.93 -4.99 -0.14
C THR A 8 9.69 -6.38 -0.73
N PRO A 9 9.84 -6.56 -2.06
CA PRO A 9 9.64 -7.85 -2.72
C PRO A 9 10.65 -8.91 -2.27
N LEU A 10 10.19 -10.16 -2.11
CA LEU A 10 11.02 -11.33 -1.72
C LEU A 10 11.81 -11.94 -2.90
N GLN A 11 11.51 -11.49 -4.12
CA GLN A 11 12.05 -12.02 -5.37
C GLN A 11 13.57 -12.03 -5.35
N ALA A 12 14.15 -13.13 -5.84
CA ALA A 12 15.60 -13.26 -5.96
C ALA A 12 16.19 -12.16 -6.85
N PRO A 13 17.50 -11.85 -6.68
CA PRO A 13 18.21 -10.96 -7.59
C PRO A 13 17.96 -11.30 -9.06
N GLY A 14 17.70 -10.28 -9.88
CA GLY A 14 17.33 -10.43 -11.29
C GLY A 14 15.89 -10.89 -11.59
N SER A 15 15.13 -11.36 -10.60
CA SER A 15 13.76 -11.89 -10.81
C SER A 15 12.66 -10.86 -10.62
N LEU A 16 12.94 -9.74 -9.96
CA LEU A 16 12.02 -8.60 -9.87
C LEU A 16 12.00 -7.83 -11.20
N GLN A 17 10.86 -7.85 -11.89
CA GLN A 17 10.66 -7.25 -13.20
C GLN A 17 9.80 -5.98 -13.09
N LYS A 18 10.01 -5.05 -14.03
CA LYS A 18 9.12 -3.91 -14.23
C LYS A 18 7.98 -4.27 -15.18
N TYR A 19 6.80 -3.72 -14.92
CA TYR A 19 5.63 -3.86 -15.80
C TYR A 19 4.94 -2.50 -15.96
N VAL A 20 4.35 -2.27 -17.12
CA VAL A 20 3.37 -1.19 -17.30
C VAL A 20 2.05 -1.71 -16.74
N TYR A 21 1.58 -1.13 -15.64
CA TYR A 21 0.35 -1.55 -14.98
C TYR A 21 -0.84 -0.78 -15.56
N HIS A 22 -1.85 -1.50 -16.03
CA HIS A 22 -3.12 -0.92 -16.43
C HIS A 22 -3.98 -0.67 -15.19
N ALA A 23 -4.46 0.57 -15.02
CA ALA A 23 -5.32 0.92 -13.91
C ALA A 23 -6.68 0.22 -14.04
N VAL A 24 -7.14 -0.34 -12.93
CA VAL A 24 -8.45 -0.97 -12.78
C VAL A 24 -9.19 -0.22 -11.68
N ASP A 25 -10.47 0.07 -11.94
CA ASP A 25 -11.41 0.81 -11.08
C ASP A 25 -11.08 2.30 -10.85
N ASN A 26 -9.80 2.67 -10.76
CA ASN A 26 -9.36 4.04 -10.55
C ASN A 26 -8.39 4.52 -11.65
N PRO A 27 -8.89 5.23 -12.69
CA PRO A 27 -8.08 5.68 -13.82
C PRO A 27 -6.93 6.63 -13.46
N VAL A 28 -6.98 7.31 -12.30
CA VAL A 28 -5.89 8.23 -11.90
C VAL A 28 -4.58 7.48 -11.60
N LEU A 29 -4.66 6.17 -11.31
CA LEU A 29 -3.51 5.30 -11.11
C LEU A 29 -2.79 4.95 -12.43
N GLN A 30 -3.34 5.34 -13.59
CA GLN A 30 -2.74 4.99 -14.87
C GLN A 30 -1.37 5.67 -15.01
N MET A 31 -0.37 4.87 -15.38
CA MET A 31 1.00 5.30 -15.63
C MET A 31 1.52 4.56 -16.86
N ASP A 32 2.13 5.29 -17.78
CA ASP A 32 2.63 4.72 -19.04
C ASP A 32 4.01 4.07 -18.86
N GLU A 33 4.75 4.46 -17.83
CA GLU A 33 6.04 3.87 -17.50
C GLU A 33 5.93 2.56 -16.73
N GLY A 34 6.91 1.68 -16.96
CA GLY A 34 7.03 0.44 -16.20
C GLY A 34 7.60 0.67 -14.80
N THR A 35 7.01 0.04 -13.79
CA THR A 35 7.52 0.01 -12.42
C THR A 35 7.63 -1.43 -11.91
N ALA A 36 8.59 -1.70 -11.02
CA ALA A 36 8.61 -2.97 -10.29
C ALA A 36 7.71 -2.95 -9.05
N PHE A 37 7.29 -1.76 -8.59
CA PHE A 37 6.62 -1.53 -7.32
C PHE A 37 5.27 -0.82 -7.56
N PRO A 38 4.13 -1.52 -7.45
CA PRO A 38 2.82 -0.91 -7.75
C PRO A 38 2.48 0.33 -6.93
N ILE A 39 3.08 0.53 -5.75
CA ILE A 39 2.93 1.78 -4.98
C ILE A 39 3.34 3.03 -5.78
N ILE A 40 4.25 2.88 -6.76
CA ILE A 40 4.73 3.98 -7.61
C ILE A 40 3.58 4.53 -8.47
N THR A 41 2.55 3.75 -8.79
CA THR A 41 1.35 4.24 -9.48
C THR A 41 0.55 5.20 -8.59
N ALA A 42 0.42 4.92 -7.30
CA ALA A 42 -0.21 5.82 -6.34
C ALA A 42 0.67 7.06 -6.07
N LEU A 43 1.98 6.88 -5.96
CA LEU A 43 2.91 8.01 -5.84
C LEU A 43 2.82 8.93 -7.07
N HIS A 44 2.73 8.35 -8.27
CA HIS A 44 2.52 9.08 -9.52
C HIS A 44 1.20 9.86 -9.54
N ALA A 45 0.11 9.20 -9.13
CA ALA A 45 -1.23 9.76 -9.17
C ALA A 45 -1.44 10.88 -8.15
N PHE A 46 -0.88 10.73 -6.95
CA PHE A 46 -1.25 11.53 -5.80
C PHE A 46 -0.14 12.45 -5.29
N ALA A 47 1.13 12.20 -5.61
CA ALA A 47 2.18 13.14 -5.24
C ALA A 47 2.07 14.45 -6.04
N LYS A 48 2.38 15.58 -5.41
CA LYS A 48 2.29 16.92 -5.98
C LYS A 48 3.65 17.62 -5.99
N PRO A 49 3.92 18.49 -6.97
CA PRO A 49 5.12 19.32 -6.96
C PRO A 49 5.22 20.12 -5.65
N GLN A 50 6.44 20.25 -5.12
CA GLN A 50 6.80 21.02 -3.92
C GLN A 50 6.20 20.51 -2.61
N GLU A 51 5.51 19.37 -2.60
CA GLU A 51 5.06 18.77 -1.35
C GLU A 51 6.14 17.87 -0.74
N GLU A 52 6.12 17.76 0.58
CA GLU A 52 6.86 16.74 1.31
C GLU A 52 5.99 15.48 1.41
N VAL A 53 6.60 14.31 1.22
CA VAL A 53 5.96 13.01 1.44
C VAL A 53 6.86 12.13 2.30
N ARG A 54 6.25 11.17 2.99
CA ARG A 54 6.97 10.10 3.68
C ARG A 54 6.79 8.78 2.95
N ILE A 55 7.86 8.00 2.88
CA ILE A 55 7.88 6.72 2.18
C ILE A 55 8.38 5.67 3.15
N ILE A 56 7.56 4.65 3.37
CA ILE A 56 7.82 3.60 4.36
C ILE A 56 7.91 2.27 3.64
N ALA A 57 9.10 1.66 3.72
CA ALA A 57 9.35 0.31 3.24
C ALA A 57 9.22 -0.70 4.38
N ILE A 58 8.27 -1.62 4.28
CA ILE A 58 8.11 -2.72 5.22
C ILE A 58 8.96 -3.90 4.71
N GLN A 59 10.00 -4.24 5.45
CA GLN A 59 11.07 -5.12 4.95
C GLN A 59 11.32 -6.31 5.85
N THR A 60 11.24 -7.52 5.29
CA THR A 60 11.80 -8.72 5.92
C THR A 60 13.33 -8.68 5.86
N ASP A 61 14.02 -9.04 6.95
CA ASP A 61 15.48 -9.00 7.03
C ASP A 61 16.16 -10.17 6.29
N ILE A 62 16.04 -10.16 4.97
CA ILE A 62 16.71 -11.11 4.07
C ILE A 62 17.41 -10.37 2.93
N GLU A 63 18.45 -11.00 2.38
CA GLU A 63 19.30 -10.38 1.35
C GLU A 63 18.52 -9.90 0.13
N ASN A 64 17.57 -10.72 -0.35
CA ASN A 64 16.73 -10.38 -1.49
C ASN A 64 15.97 -9.06 -1.28
N CYS A 65 15.42 -8.86 -0.07
CA CYS A 65 14.68 -7.65 0.25
C CYS A 65 15.59 -6.42 0.32
N ARG A 66 16.80 -6.55 0.88
CA ARG A 66 17.79 -5.46 0.91
C ARG A 66 18.21 -5.03 -0.49
N GLU A 67 18.44 -5.99 -1.39
CA GLU A 67 18.77 -5.70 -2.80
C GLU A 67 17.59 -5.09 -3.55
N ASN A 68 16.37 -5.56 -3.30
CA ASN A 68 15.17 -4.98 -3.92
C ASN A 68 14.83 -3.61 -3.34
N LEU A 69 15.19 -3.29 -2.10
CA LEU A 69 15.05 -1.94 -1.54
C LEU A 69 15.87 -0.91 -2.32
N LYS A 70 17.11 -1.24 -2.72
CA LYS A 70 17.94 -0.35 -3.57
C LYS A 70 17.27 -0.01 -4.90
N LYS A 71 16.53 -0.98 -5.48
CA LYS A 71 15.73 -0.72 -6.70
C LYS A 71 14.54 0.18 -6.42
N PHE A 72 13.90 0.01 -5.27
CA PHE A 72 12.79 0.86 -4.85
C PHE A 72 13.25 2.31 -4.62
N GLU A 73 14.37 2.51 -3.94
CA GLU A 73 15.02 3.82 -3.74
C GLU A 73 15.28 4.52 -5.08
N LYS A 74 15.77 3.78 -6.08
CA LYS A 74 15.98 4.31 -7.42
C LYS A 74 14.68 4.75 -8.09
N GLU A 75 13.64 3.92 -8.09
CA GLU A 75 12.36 4.26 -8.72
C GLU A 75 11.65 5.43 -8.00
N VAL A 76 11.73 5.49 -6.67
CA VAL A 76 11.22 6.62 -5.89
C VAL A 76 11.96 7.92 -6.24
N LYS A 77 13.30 7.85 -6.35
CA LYS A 77 14.11 9.01 -6.72
C LYS A 77 13.76 9.52 -8.11
N GLU A 78 13.67 8.62 -9.09
CA GLU A 78 13.25 8.95 -10.45
C GLU A 78 11.86 9.62 -10.46
N MET A 79 10.92 9.12 -9.64
CA MET A 79 9.58 9.69 -9.54
C MET A 79 9.56 11.06 -8.84
N SER A 80 10.39 11.25 -7.81
CA SER A 80 10.59 12.54 -7.13
C SER A 80 11.13 13.60 -8.07
N GLU A 81 12.14 13.26 -8.88
CA GLU A 81 12.69 14.16 -9.90
C GLU A 81 11.67 14.51 -10.99
N LYS A 82 10.84 13.52 -11.39
CA LYS A 82 9.80 13.71 -12.41
C LYS A 82 8.65 14.62 -11.95
N ILE A 83 8.16 14.42 -10.72
CA ILE A 83 6.97 15.12 -10.20
C ILE A 83 7.34 16.40 -9.45
N GLY A 84 8.51 16.41 -8.80
CA GLY A 84 8.98 17.53 -7.98
C GLY A 84 8.52 17.50 -6.52
N PHE A 85 8.12 16.34 -5.98
CA PHE A 85 7.93 16.16 -4.54
C PHE A 85 9.27 15.90 -3.83
N THR A 86 9.32 16.10 -2.51
CA THR A 86 10.50 15.83 -1.68
C THR A 86 10.18 14.78 -0.61
N TYR A 87 11.20 14.06 -0.16
CA TYR A 87 11.09 13.04 0.90
C TYR A 87 12.37 13.06 1.75
N PRO A 88 12.57 14.10 2.58
CA PRO A 88 13.86 14.42 3.22
C PRO A 88 14.36 13.35 4.19
N ARG A 89 13.47 12.47 4.67
CA ARG A 89 13.79 11.32 5.53
C ARG A 89 14.34 10.12 4.76
N GLY A 90 14.41 10.19 3.43
CA GLY A 90 14.66 9.03 2.58
C GLY A 90 13.54 8.01 2.68
N ILE A 91 13.84 6.76 2.33
CA ILE A 91 12.92 5.64 2.56
C ILE A 91 13.13 5.13 3.98
N GLU A 92 12.09 5.25 4.80
CA GLU A 92 12.08 4.77 6.18
C GLU A 92 11.79 3.26 6.19
N VAL A 93 12.64 2.48 6.85
CA VAL A 93 12.50 1.01 6.85
C VAL A 93 11.90 0.53 8.16
N VAL A 94 10.77 -0.20 8.06
CA VAL A 94 10.17 -0.92 9.18
C VAL A 94 10.49 -2.41 9.04
N SER A 95 11.20 -2.95 10.02
CA SER A 95 11.57 -4.37 10.02
C SER A 95 10.34 -5.26 10.25
N ALA A 96 10.17 -6.22 9.34
CA ALA A 96 9.14 -7.24 9.34
C ALA A 96 9.74 -8.62 9.68
N PRO A 97 8.93 -9.51 10.30
CA PRO A 97 9.42 -10.81 10.74
C PRO A 97 9.72 -11.75 9.57
N ALA A 98 10.83 -12.47 9.66
CA ALA A 98 11.17 -13.54 8.72
C ALA A 98 10.51 -14.87 9.07
N ASP A 99 10.24 -15.11 10.35
CA ASP A 99 9.65 -16.35 10.88
C ASP A 99 8.12 -16.43 10.73
N ALA A 100 7.48 -15.34 10.30
CA ALA A 100 6.03 -15.15 10.28
C ALA A 100 5.32 -15.49 11.61
N GLY A 101 6.04 -15.48 12.73
CA GLY A 101 5.52 -15.82 14.04
C GLY A 101 4.54 -14.77 14.57
N VAL A 102 3.56 -15.17 15.37
CA VAL A 102 2.52 -14.26 15.90
C VAL A 102 3.14 -13.11 16.70
N ARG A 103 4.09 -13.41 17.60
CA ARG A 103 4.77 -12.37 18.39
C ARG A 103 5.51 -11.37 17.51
N SER A 104 6.29 -11.86 16.56
CA SER A 104 7.09 -11.05 15.66
C SER A 104 6.22 -10.16 14.76
N ASN A 105 5.02 -10.63 14.40
CA ASN A 105 3.99 -9.88 13.71
C ASN A 105 3.34 -8.78 14.59
N ILE A 106 3.11 -9.05 15.89
CA ILE A 106 2.63 -8.03 16.85
C ILE A 106 3.67 -6.90 17.00
N GLU A 107 4.96 -7.25 17.09
CA GLU A 107 6.03 -6.26 17.17
C GLU A 107 6.13 -5.41 15.90
N ALA A 108 5.92 -6.01 14.72
CA ALA A 108 5.85 -5.27 13.47
C ALA A 108 4.64 -4.32 13.43
N PHE A 109 3.47 -4.75 13.92
CA PHE A 109 2.30 -3.88 14.07
C PHE A 109 2.62 -2.67 14.97
N GLN A 110 3.24 -2.90 16.13
CA GLN A 110 3.63 -1.82 17.06
C GLN A 110 4.55 -0.79 16.39
N ARG A 111 5.56 -1.24 15.63
CA ARG A 111 6.43 -0.32 14.88
C ARG A 111 5.67 0.45 13.81
N LEU A 112 4.69 -0.17 13.14
CA LEU A 112 3.92 0.51 12.09
C LEU A 112 2.99 1.59 12.64
N ILE A 113 2.36 1.37 13.79
CA ILE A 113 1.49 2.38 14.41
C ILE A 113 2.28 3.59 14.95
N GLU A 114 3.57 3.43 15.23
CA GLU A 114 4.48 4.55 15.56
C GLU A 114 4.81 5.43 14.34
N MET A 115 4.52 4.96 13.12
CA MET A 115 4.84 5.70 11.90
C MET A 115 3.74 6.68 11.47
N VAL A 116 2.54 6.59 12.04
CA VAL A 116 1.33 7.30 11.64
C VAL A 116 0.92 8.31 12.72
N HIS A 117 0.49 9.49 12.29
CA HIS A 117 0.19 10.64 13.14
C HIS A 117 -1.12 11.33 12.70
N ASP A 118 -1.59 12.27 13.51
CA ASP A 118 -2.75 13.10 13.15
C ASP A 118 -2.52 13.83 11.82
N ASN A 119 -3.60 14.00 11.06
CA ASN A 119 -3.62 14.63 9.74
C ASN A 119 -2.83 13.87 8.65
N ASP A 120 -2.48 12.60 8.88
CA ASP A 120 -1.85 11.77 7.86
C ASP A 120 -2.84 11.26 6.81
N GLU A 121 -2.39 11.32 5.56
CA GLU A 121 -3.09 10.82 4.40
C GLU A 121 -2.32 9.61 3.88
N MET A 122 -2.90 8.42 4.08
CA MET A 122 -2.20 7.15 3.93
C MET A 122 -2.51 6.49 2.59
N TYR A 123 -1.43 6.07 1.93
CA TYR A 123 -1.41 5.32 0.70
C TYR A 123 -0.63 4.03 0.94
N ALA A 124 -1.12 2.88 0.48
CA ALA A 124 -0.49 1.61 0.79
C ALA A 124 -0.51 0.65 -0.40
N CYS A 125 0.46 -0.25 -0.46
CA CYS A 125 0.54 -1.30 -1.47
C CYS A 125 0.62 -2.68 -0.82
N MET A 126 -0.32 -3.55 -1.16
CA MET A 126 -0.41 -4.92 -0.63
C MET A 126 0.02 -5.99 -1.64
N THR A 127 0.78 -5.60 -2.68
CA THR A 127 1.17 -6.52 -3.77
C THR A 127 2.20 -7.57 -3.33
N TYR A 128 3.22 -7.11 -2.62
CA TYR A 128 4.33 -7.94 -2.18
C TYR A 128 4.26 -8.18 -0.68
N GLY A 129 5.23 -8.95 -0.18
CA GLY A 129 5.27 -9.40 1.20
C GLY A 129 4.53 -10.72 1.39
N VAL A 130 4.68 -11.27 2.58
CA VAL A 130 3.91 -12.44 3.01
C VAL A 130 2.53 -11.99 3.48
N LYS A 131 1.52 -12.85 3.31
CA LYS A 131 0.12 -12.53 3.63
C LYS A 131 -0.09 -11.92 5.05
N PRO A 132 0.54 -12.44 6.12
CA PRO A 132 0.39 -11.84 7.45
C PRO A 132 0.84 -10.38 7.49
N LEU A 133 1.89 -10.03 6.73
CA LEU A 133 2.42 -8.67 6.71
C LEU A 133 1.43 -7.70 6.06
N SER A 134 0.78 -8.12 4.96
CA SER A 134 -0.31 -7.37 4.31
C SER A 134 -1.44 -7.06 5.30
N GLN A 135 -1.84 -8.06 6.08
CA GLN A 135 -2.87 -7.88 7.10
C GLN A 135 -2.44 -6.89 8.19
N ILE A 136 -1.20 -6.98 8.67
CA ILE A 136 -0.67 -6.10 9.70
C ILE A 136 -0.57 -4.65 9.23
N MET A 137 -0.12 -4.42 8.00
CA MET A 137 -0.11 -3.09 7.39
C MET A 137 -1.52 -2.51 7.30
N ILE A 138 -2.50 -3.29 6.85
CA ILE A 138 -3.90 -2.86 6.78
C ILE A 138 -4.43 -2.53 8.19
N MET A 139 -4.13 -3.37 9.19
CA MET A 139 -4.50 -3.10 10.58
C MET A 139 -3.89 -1.79 11.11
N ALA A 140 -2.64 -1.48 10.76
CA ALA A 140 -1.96 -0.26 11.22
C ALA A 140 -2.57 1.01 10.60
N ILE A 141 -2.88 1.00 9.31
CA ILE A 141 -3.54 2.16 8.66
C ILE A 141 -5.00 2.31 9.13
N GLN A 142 -5.70 1.21 9.41
CA GLN A 142 -7.04 1.26 10.01
C GLN A 142 -7.00 1.75 11.47
N TYR A 143 -5.97 1.37 12.24
CA TYR A 143 -5.73 1.94 13.56
C TYR A 143 -5.61 3.46 13.48
N ALA A 144 -4.80 3.97 12.56
CA ALA A 144 -4.64 5.41 12.35
C ALA A 144 -5.98 6.08 12.02
N TYR A 145 -6.69 5.56 11.02
CA TYR A 145 -8.01 6.07 10.63
C TYR A 145 -9.04 6.11 11.78
N ARG A 146 -8.98 5.12 12.68
CA ARG A 146 -9.95 4.99 13.79
C ARG A 146 -9.61 5.83 15.01
N LEU A 147 -8.33 6.09 15.26
CA LEU A 147 -7.86 6.67 16.52
C LEU A 147 -7.26 8.07 16.38
N LEU A 148 -6.64 8.38 15.24
CA LEU A 148 -5.92 9.63 15.04
C LEU A 148 -6.81 10.70 14.42
N ASP A 149 -6.57 11.95 14.80
CA ASP A 149 -7.39 13.07 14.35
C ASP A 149 -7.11 13.37 12.86
N ASN A 150 -8.16 13.49 12.06
CA ASN A 150 -8.08 13.79 10.62
C ASN A 150 -7.17 12.85 9.80
N ALA A 151 -6.89 11.64 10.29
CA ALA A 151 -6.18 10.64 9.51
C ALA A 151 -7.11 9.98 8.48
N SER A 152 -6.60 9.72 7.27
CA SER A 152 -7.39 9.17 6.16
C SER A 152 -6.62 8.10 5.40
N ILE A 153 -7.37 7.15 4.82
CA ILE A 153 -6.83 6.12 3.92
C ILE A 153 -7.30 6.49 2.51
N SER A 154 -6.39 7.02 1.69
CA SER A 154 -6.73 7.59 0.38
C SER A 154 -6.62 6.60 -0.77
N CYS A 155 -5.63 5.69 -0.74
CA CYS A 155 -5.53 4.65 -1.76
C CYS A 155 -4.80 3.40 -1.24
N LEU A 156 -5.42 2.24 -1.39
CA LEU A 156 -4.76 0.94 -1.21
C LEU A 156 -4.62 0.26 -2.57
N VAL A 157 -3.40 0.06 -3.06
CA VAL A 157 -3.17 -0.58 -4.36
C VAL A 157 -2.80 -2.05 -4.26
N TYR A 158 -3.26 -2.84 -5.23
CA TYR A 158 -2.83 -4.21 -5.47
C TYR A 158 -2.46 -4.44 -6.94
N GLY A 159 -1.19 -4.76 -7.17
CA GLY A 159 -0.65 -5.14 -8.47
C GLY A 159 -0.90 -6.61 -8.75
N ARG A 160 -1.54 -6.90 -9.88
CA ARG A 160 -1.80 -8.25 -10.38
C ARG A 160 -1.08 -8.46 -11.69
N ILE A 161 -0.35 -9.57 -11.81
CA ILE A 161 0.27 -9.99 -13.07
C ILE A 161 -0.45 -11.23 -13.56
N ASP A 162 -1.13 -11.12 -14.71
CA ASP A 162 -1.81 -12.23 -15.34
C ASP A 162 -0.81 -13.01 -16.19
N ARG A 163 -0.65 -14.30 -15.87
CA ARG A 163 0.27 -15.20 -16.58
C ARG A 163 -0.48 -16.39 -17.16
N LYS A 164 -0.11 -16.78 -18.37
CA LYS A 164 -0.52 -18.04 -19.00
C LYS A 164 0.75 -18.77 -19.43
N ASP A 165 0.96 -19.99 -18.95
CA ASP A 165 2.15 -20.80 -19.28
C ASP A 165 3.48 -20.07 -19.05
N ARG A 166 3.58 -19.31 -17.95
CA ARG A 166 4.70 -18.42 -17.56
C ARG A 166 4.88 -17.16 -18.42
N GLU A 167 4.13 -17.01 -19.51
CA GLU A 167 4.10 -15.80 -20.31
C GLU A 167 3.21 -14.74 -19.64
N VAL A 168 3.68 -13.50 -19.58
CA VAL A 168 2.93 -12.38 -19.01
C VAL A 168 1.94 -11.89 -20.06
N LYS A 169 0.64 -11.93 -19.74
CA LYS A 169 -0.45 -11.48 -20.61
C LYS A 169 -0.95 -10.09 -20.28
N GLY A 170 -0.71 -9.62 -19.06
CA GLY A 170 -1.04 -8.27 -18.64
C GLY A 170 -0.58 -8.01 -17.21
N ALA A 171 -0.42 -6.73 -16.88
CA ALA A 171 -0.18 -6.26 -15.54
C ALA A 171 -1.22 -5.19 -15.21
N TYR A 172 -1.79 -5.25 -14.02
CA TYR A 172 -2.91 -4.42 -13.60
C TYR A 172 -2.68 -3.88 -12.20
N VAL A 173 -3.05 -2.62 -11.95
CA VAL A 173 -3.11 -2.06 -10.60
C VAL A 173 -4.55 -1.81 -10.23
N ASN A 174 -5.00 -2.41 -9.14
CA ASN A 174 -6.37 -2.35 -8.66
C ASN A 174 -6.41 -1.44 -7.45
N ASP A 175 -7.40 -0.55 -7.39
CA ASP A 175 -7.70 0.24 -6.20
C ASP A 175 -8.60 -0.57 -5.25
N MET A 176 -8.03 -0.98 -4.13
CA MET A 176 -8.67 -1.82 -3.12
C MET A 176 -9.27 -1.00 -1.97
N THR A 177 -9.30 0.33 -2.08
CA THR A 177 -9.74 1.23 -0.99
C THR A 177 -11.18 0.95 -0.58
N ALA A 178 -12.06 0.65 -1.53
CA ALA A 178 -13.45 0.30 -1.27
C ALA A 178 -13.61 -0.92 -0.33
N LEU A 179 -12.66 -1.87 -0.35
CA LEU A 179 -12.71 -3.02 0.56
C LEU A 179 -12.37 -2.64 2.00
N ILE A 180 -11.47 -1.66 2.21
CA ILE A 180 -11.20 -1.12 3.55
C ILE A 180 -12.42 -0.35 4.05
N GLN A 181 -13.05 0.45 3.19
CA GLN A 181 -14.27 1.19 3.53
C GLN A 181 -15.41 0.23 3.89
N LEU A 182 -15.54 -0.90 3.17
CA LEU A 182 -16.49 -1.95 3.49
C LEU A 182 -16.24 -2.55 4.89
N ASP A 183 -14.99 -2.80 5.27
CA ASP A 183 -14.65 -3.25 6.63
C ASP A 183 -15.16 -2.25 7.70
N GLU A 184 -14.96 -0.94 7.50
CA GLU A 184 -15.48 0.07 8.41
C GLU A 184 -17.00 0.13 8.47
N ILE A 185 -17.67 0.03 7.31
CA ILE A 185 -19.12 -0.05 7.25
C ILE A 185 -19.60 -1.25 8.06
N THR A 186 -19.01 -2.44 7.85
CA THR A 186 -19.41 -3.65 8.58
C THR A 186 -19.19 -3.51 10.09
N ARG A 187 -18.10 -2.88 10.52
CA ARG A 187 -17.83 -2.59 11.93
C ARG A 187 -18.89 -1.66 12.52
N LEU A 188 -19.27 -0.58 11.83
CA LEU A 188 -20.30 0.35 12.28
C LEU A 188 -21.68 -0.32 12.34
N LEU A 189 -22.03 -1.13 11.34
CA LEU A 189 -23.28 -1.92 11.35
C LEU A 189 -23.33 -2.87 12.55
N ALA A 190 -22.20 -3.53 12.86
CA ALA A 190 -22.10 -4.41 14.03
C ALA A 190 -22.21 -3.64 15.35
N ALA A 191 -21.51 -2.51 15.50
CA ALA A 191 -21.59 -1.65 16.69
C ALA A 191 -23.02 -1.15 16.95
N ASN A 192 -23.77 -0.88 15.89
CA ASN A 192 -25.17 -0.44 15.95
C ASN A 192 -26.19 -1.60 15.95
N LYS A 193 -25.74 -2.86 15.96
CA LYS A 193 -26.59 -4.07 15.93
C LYS A 193 -27.63 -4.05 14.81
N VAL A 194 -27.26 -3.59 13.62
CA VAL A 194 -28.15 -3.51 12.46
C VAL A 194 -28.63 -4.92 12.07
N LYS A 195 -29.95 -5.11 12.00
CA LYS A 195 -30.57 -6.43 11.76
C LYS A 195 -30.44 -6.94 10.32
N ASN A 196 -30.38 -6.03 9.34
CA ASN A 196 -30.24 -6.36 7.93
C ASN A 196 -29.06 -5.59 7.29
N PRO A 197 -27.81 -6.00 7.60
CA PRO A 197 -26.62 -5.30 7.11
C PRO A 197 -26.51 -5.32 5.58
N ARG A 198 -27.02 -6.38 4.93
CA ARG A 198 -26.97 -6.53 3.46
C ARG A 198 -27.70 -5.40 2.75
N ALA A 199 -28.94 -5.09 3.17
CA ALA A 199 -29.73 -4.04 2.52
C ALA A 199 -29.07 -2.65 2.63
N VAL A 200 -28.41 -2.37 3.76
CA VAL A 200 -27.69 -1.10 3.96
C VAL A 200 -26.44 -1.03 3.08
N ILE A 201 -25.68 -2.13 2.96
CA ILE A 201 -24.51 -2.20 2.08
C ILE A 201 -24.93 -2.02 0.60
N GLU A 202 -26.02 -2.68 0.18
CA GLU A 202 -26.56 -2.54 -1.19
C GLU A 202 -26.95 -1.08 -1.49
N GLN A 203 -27.54 -0.36 -0.54
CA GLN A 203 -27.85 1.07 -0.69
C GLN A 203 -26.58 1.91 -0.89
N ILE A 204 -25.56 1.73 -0.02
CA ILE A 204 -24.30 2.48 -0.11
C ILE A 204 -23.60 2.23 -1.47
N ILE A 205 -23.53 0.97 -1.90
CA ILE A 205 -22.89 0.60 -3.17
C ILE A 205 -23.68 1.14 -4.37
N SER A 206 -25.00 1.21 -4.29
CA SER A 206 -25.82 1.76 -5.40
C SER A 206 -25.70 3.28 -5.58
N GLU A 207 -25.15 3.98 -4.59
CA GLU A 207 -24.91 5.43 -4.60
C GLU A 207 -23.46 5.81 -4.95
N SER A 208 -22.57 4.82 -5.14
CA SER A 208 -21.14 4.97 -5.46
C SER A 208 -20.89 4.94 -6.97
#